data_AF-A0A7V1EA23-F1
#
_entry.id   AF-A0A7V1EA23-F1
#
_cell.length_a   1.000
_cell.length_b   1.000
_cell.length_c   1.000
_cell.angle_alpha   90.00
_cell.angle_beta   90.00
_cell.angle_gamma   90.00
#
_symmetry.space_group_name_H-M   'P 1'
#
loop_
_entity.id
_entity.type
_entity.pdbx_description
1 polymer ?
#
loop_
_entity_poly.entity_id
_entity_poly.type
_entity_poly.pdbx_seq_one_letter_code
_entity_poly.pdbx_strand_id
1 'polypeptide(L)'
;MGKLYRLGGGGMEEISPEGKNDLAIGTRLHLNGYGDTDYIIVRNMGVNEKYRGYGARCSCVNPETVEQSTHDAYGLEFIADKKDGRIQLYIMDDEPVDPETVLSLFERSEVLRKNREKDQRIAKEETDAAIEKGRAIIEAKRPAWAKAVIVGCKEIDDCDLMTDHFNTKSGPEYLLAWSKHTRDIFSEMRKAALNHPETKHLAIAPDVDSNGEKKTESNKSWWTPADEHREKYSMGAGYYLKATHRYDTGWKVCKWSLSYYEDQLYWIAGEGRYCIPEKATPPAVKVEGVTVTENEGRDGVEVRFPGRPDQAILDGLKTRGFRWSRFNTCWYRRRNAESLAFANGLV
;
A
#
# COMPACT_ATOMS: atom_id res chain seq x y z
N MET A 1 11.46 -41.28 -21.08
CA MET A 1 11.07 -41.91 -19.80
C MET A 1 11.95 -41.33 -18.71
N GLY A 2 11.42 -40.47 -17.84
CA GLY A 2 12.17 -39.95 -16.69
C GLY A 2 11.61 -40.56 -15.41
N LYS A 3 12.37 -41.46 -14.78
CA LYS A 3 12.10 -41.91 -13.41
C LYS A 3 12.53 -40.80 -12.45
N LEU A 4 11.69 -40.50 -11.46
CA LEU A 4 12.00 -39.53 -10.41
C LEU A 4 12.45 -40.29 -9.17
N TYR A 5 13.51 -39.79 -8.55
CA TYR A 5 14.14 -40.39 -7.39
C TYR A 5 14.14 -39.38 -6.25
N ARG A 6 13.91 -39.85 -5.01
CA ARG A 6 14.17 -39.08 -3.79
C ARG A 6 15.44 -39.60 -3.12
N LEU A 7 16.12 -38.74 -2.37
CA LEU A 7 17.25 -39.18 -1.56
C LEU A 7 16.71 -39.78 -0.24
N GLY A 8 16.75 -41.11 -0.13
CA GLY A 8 16.43 -41.86 1.09
C GLY A 8 17.70 -42.22 1.89
N GLY A 9 17.52 -42.84 3.06
CA GLY A 9 18.61 -43.20 3.97
C GLY A 9 19.63 -44.20 3.40
N GLY A 10 19.31 -44.86 2.28
CA GLY A 10 20.17 -45.80 1.56
C GLY A 10 20.53 -45.40 0.12
N GLY A 11 20.19 -44.19 -0.34
CA GLY A 11 20.46 -43.71 -1.70
C GLY A 11 19.22 -43.19 -2.45
N MET A 12 19.30 -43.13 -3.78
CA MET A 12 18.21 -42.70 -4.66
C MET A 12 17.10 -43.77 -4.70
N GLU A 13 15.95 -43.48 -4.07
CA GLU A 13 14.75 -44.33 -4.09
C GLU A 13 13.81 -43.89 -5.22
N GLU A 14 13.39 -44.82 -6.09
CA GLU A 14 12.39 -44.56 -7.14
C GLU A 14 11.04 -44.24 -6.48
N ILE A 15 10.46 -43.10 -6.86
CA ILE A 15 9.20 -42.62 -6.26
C ILE A 15 8.02 -43.17 -7.04
N SER A 16 7.13 -43.91 -6.37
CA SER A 16 5.87 -44.39 -6.94
C SER A 16 4.70 -44.10 -5.98
N PRO A 17 3.59 -43.50 -6.45
CA PRO A 17 2.37 -43.38 -5.66
C PRO A 17 1.73 -44.78 -5.49
N GLU A 18 1.81 -45.34 -4.28
CA GLU A 18 1.33 -46.69 -3.95
C GLU A 18 -0.20 -46.84 -4.07
N GLY A 19 -0.73 -47.13 -5.27
CA GLY A 19 -2.16 -47.35 -5.48
C GLY A 19 -3.05 -46.10 -5.38
N LYS A 20 -2.47 -44.92 -5.13
CA LYS A 20 -3.19 -43.64 -4.92
C LYS A 20 -3.52 -42.90 -6.22
N ASN A 21 -3.09 -43.40 -7.39
CA ASN A 21 -3.37 -42.74 -8.66
C ASN A 21 -4.82 -42.91 -9.13
N ASP A 22 -5.47 -43.99 -8.67
CA ASP A 22 -6.80 -44.39 -9.13
C ASP A 22 -7.86 -44.17 -8.04
N LEU A 23 -7.64 -43.20 -7.15
CA LEU A 23 -8.62 -42.83 -6.13
C LEU A 23 -9.98 -42.52 -6.76
N ALA A 24 -11.02 -43.08 -6.14
CA ALA A 24 -12.38 -42.98 -6.63
C ALA A 24 -12.93 -41.56 -6.49
N ILE A 25 -13.82 -41.20 -7.41
CA ILE A 25 -14.68 -40.04 -7.23
C ILE A 25 -15.58 -40.31 -6.01
N GLY A 26 -15.72 -39.32 -5.13
CA GLY A 26 -16.43 -39.44 -3.85
C GLY A 26 -15.55 -39.79 -2.66
N THR A 27 -14.28 -40.17 -2.86
CA THR A 27 -13.34 -40.42 -1.75
C THR A 27 -13.18 -39.16 -0.89
N ARG A 28 -13.34 -39.32 0.42
CA ARG A 28 -13.15 -38.24 1.39
C ARG A 28 -11.68 -38.10 1.77
N LEU A 29 -11.24 -36.85 1.84
CA LEU A 29 -9.93 -36.45 2.34
C LEU A 29 -10.12 -35.59 3.58
N HIS A 30 -9.27 -35.76 4.59
CA HIS A 30 -9.31 -35.03 5.86
C HIS A 30 -7.98 -34.34 6.13
N LEU A 31 -8.00 -33.01 6.22
CA LEU A 31 -6.84 -32.22 6.63
C LEU A 31 -6.78 -32.18 8.15
N ASN A 32 -5.86 -32.96 8.72
CA ASN A 32 -5.58 -32.93 10.15
C ASN A 32 -4.75 -31.68 10.49
N GLY A 33 -5.12 -30.95 11.54
CA GLY A 33 -4.37 -29.79 12.03
C GLY A 33 -5.23 -28.55 12.22
N TYR A 34 -4.80 -27.40 11.68
CA TYR A 34 -5.49 -26.12 11.86
C TYR A 34 -6.97 -26.19 11.45
N GLY A 35 -7.86 -26.30 12.45
CA GLY A 35 -9.30 -26.23 12.27
C GLY A 35 -9.94 -27.43 11.56
N ASP A 36 -9.23 -28.56 11.42
CA ASP A 36 -9.66 -29.85 10.86
C ASP A 36 -10.73 -29.78 9.74
N THR A 37 -10.32 -29.98 8.49
CA THR A 37 -11.19 -29.69 7.32
C THR A 37 -11.31 -30.87 6.36
N ASP A 38 -12.53 -31.19 5.93
CA ASP A 38 -12.81 -32.26 4.97
C ASP A 38 -12.89 -31.76 3.52
N TYR A 39 -12.57 -32.66 2.58
CA TYR A 39 -12.69 -32.46 1.14
C TYR A 39 -13.18 -33.74 0.46
N ILE A 40 -13.94 -33.62 -0.62
CA ILE A 40 -14.41 -34.76 -1.42
C ILE A 40 -13.79 -34.70 -2.81
N ILE A 41 -13.21 -35.80 -3.29
CA ILE A 41 -12.69 -35.90 -4.65
C ILE A 41 -13.86 -35.85 -5.63
N VAL A 42 -13.91 -34.82 -6.47
CA VAL A 42 -14.97 -34.65 -7.49
C VAL A 42 -14.49 -34.98 -8.90
N ARG A 43 -13.18 -34.90 -9.16
CA ARG A 43 -12.56 -35.33 -10.43
C ARG A 43 -11.16 -35.87 -10.20
N ASN A 44 -10.83 -36.99 -10.85
CA ASN A 44 -9.46 -37.47 -11.00
C ASN A 44 -8.96 -37.06 -12.40
N MET A 45 -7.97 -36.16 -12.47
CA MET A 45 -7.42 -35.64 -13.71
C MET A 45 -6.26 -36.49 -14.26
N GLY A 46 -5.95 -37.61 -13.61
CA GLY A 46 -4.88 -38.50 -13.98
C GLY A 46 -3.49 -37.96 -13.68
N VAL A 47 -2.47 -38.73 -14.09
CA VAL A 47 -1.06 -38.43 -13.84
C VAL A 47 -0.56 -37.37 -14.82
N ASN A 48 0.02 -36.29 -14.29
CA ASN A 48 0.65 -35.27 -15.12
C ASN A 48 1.93 -35.82 -15.78
N GLU A 49 2.01 -35.82 -17.11
CA GLU A 49 3.14 -36.39 -17.85
C GLU A 49 4.48 -35.72 -17.55
N LYS A 50 4.48 -34.41 -17.24
CA LYS A 50 5.67 -33.64 -16.88
C LYS A 50 6.11 -33.87 -15.44
N TYR A 51 5.17 -34.26 -14.57
CA TYR A 51 5.36 -34.35 -13.12
C TYR A 51 4.90 -35.70 -12.56
N ARG A 52 5.25 -36.80 -13.25
CA ARG A 52 4.76 -38.16 -12.92
C ARG A 52 5.01 -38.60 -11.47
N GLY A 53 6.09 -38.12 -10.84
CA GLY A 53 6.43 -38.45 -9.45
C GLY A 53 5.44 -37.92 -8.41
N TYR A 54 4.59 -36.95 -8.77
CA TYR A 54 3.54 -36.44 -7.90
C TYR A 54 2.25 -37.28 -7.96
N GLY A 55 2.16 -38.25 -8.88
CA GLY A 55 0.99 -39.08 -9.08
C GLY A 55 -0.18 -38.35 -9.74
N ALA A 56 -1.38 -38.92 -9.59
CA ALA A 56 -2.59 -38.37 -10.17
C ALA A 56 -3.01 -37.08 -9.46
N ARG A 57 -3.48 -36.10 -10.24
CA ARG A 57 -4.02 -34.87 -9.68
C ARG A 57 -5.53 -34.98 -9.49
N CYS A 58 -5.97 -34.82 -8.25
CA CYS A 58 -7.39 -34.85 -7.89
C CYS A 58 -7.89 -33.43 -7.65
N SER A 59 -9.03 -33.09 -8.26
CA SER A 59 -9.81 -31.91 -7.90
C SER A 59 -10.77 -32.30 -6.79
N CYS A 60 -10.73 -31.54 -5.71
CA CYS A 60 -11.50 -31.80 -4.50
C CYS A 60 -12.36 -30.58 -4.17
N VAL A 61 -13.47 -30.81 -3.48
CA VAL A 61 -14.36 -29.74 -3.00
C VAL A 61 -14.55 -29.88 -1.49
N ASN A 62 -14.40 -28.78 -0.77
CA ASN A 62 -14.81 -28.72 0.63
C ASN A 62 -16.35 -28.76 0.72
N PRO A 63 -16.97 -29.71 1.43
CA PRO A 63 -18.42 -29.87 1.46
C PRO A 63 -19.16 -28.70 2.15
N GLU A 64 -18.50 -27.99 3.06
CA GLU A 64 -19.07 -26.86 3.80
C GLU A 64 -18.93 -25.55 3.02
N THR A 65 -17.72 -25.20 2.60
CA THR A 65 -17.42 -23.92 1.92
C THR A 65 -17.66 -23.97 0.41
N VAL A 66 -17.77 -25.18 -0.15
CA VAL A 66 -17.89 -25.45 -1.59
C VAL A 66 -16.67 -24.98 -2.39
N GLU A 67 -15.56 -24.69 -1.71
CA GLU A 67 -14.33 -24.26 -2.36
C GLU A 67 -13.62 -25.43 -3.03
N GLN A 68 -13.15 -25.20 -4.26
CA GLN A 68 -12.33 -26.18 -4.99
C GLN A 68 -10.86 -26.07 -4.60
N SER A 69 -10.22 -27.21 -4.45
CA SER A 69 -8.77 -27.34 -4.31
C SER A 69 -8.26 -28.44 -5.25
N THR A 70 -6.95 -28.50 -5.43
CA THR A 70 -6.29 -29.59 -6.16
C THR A 70 -5.19 -30.19 -5.32
N HIS A 71 -5.15 -31.52 -5.27
CA HIS A 71 -4.15 -32.27 -4.53
C HIS A 71 -3.55 -33.36 -5.40
N ASP A 72 -2.24 -33.56 -5.28
CA ASP A 72 -1.52 -34.59 -6.01
C ASP A 72 -1.40 -35.85 -5.13
N ALA A 73 -1.68 -37.03 -5.71
CA ALA A 73 -1.80 -38.30 -4.99
C ALA A 73 -0.57 -38.68 -4.15
N TYR A 74 0.63 -38.25 -4.56
CA TYR A 74 1.86 -38.45 -3.81
C TYR A 74 1.82 -37.83 -2.40
N GLY A 75 1.20 -36.66 -2.26
CA GLY A 75 1.09 -35.95 -0.99
C GLY A 75 -0.02 -36.48 -0.08
N LEU A 76 -0.77 -37.49 -0.50
CA LEU A 76 -1.86 -38.07 0.27
C LEU A 76 -1.38 -39.32 1.02
N GLU A 77 -1.83 -39.49 2.25
CA GLU A 77 -1.56 -40.69 3.07
C GLU A 77 -2.88 -41.30 3.53
N PHE A 78 -2.97 -42.62 3.71
CA PHE A 78 -4.18 -43.20 4.30
C PHE A 78 -4.25 -42.83 5.77
N ILE A 79 -5.46 -42.56 6.28
CA ILE A 79 -5.65 -42.21 7.68
C ILE A 79 -5.21 -43.34 8.61
N ALA A 80 -5.34 -44.60 8.19
CA ALA A 80 -4.81 -45.77 8.88
C ALA A 80 -3.28 -45.73 9.09
N ASP A 81 -2.53 -45.06 8.21
CA ASP A 81 -1.07 -44.94 8.29
C ASP A 81 -0.61 -43.77 9.16
N LYS A 82 -1.54 -42.98 9.71
CA LYS A 82 -1.23 -41.82 10.55
C LYS A 82 -0.51 -42.26 11.83
N LYS A 83 0.74 -41.84 11.97
CA LYS A 83 1.60 -42.18 13.12
C LYS A 83 1.73 -41.06 14.15
N ASP A 84 1.41 -39.83 13.78
CA ASP A 84 1.53 -38.65 14.64
C ASP A 84 0.49 -37.58 14.29
N GLY A 85 0.52 -36.47 15.03
CA GLY A 85 -0.40 -35.33 14.85
C GLY A 85 0.06 -34.31 13.80
N ARG A 86 0.88 -34.70 12.81
CA ARG A 86 1.35 -33.77 11.77
C ARG A 86 0.22 -33.17 10.97
N ILE A 87 0.45 -31.95 10.50
CA ILE A 87 -0.46 -31.27 9.58
C ILE A 87 -0.30 -31.89 8.20
N GLN A 88 -1.29 -32.69 7.79
CA GLN A 88 -1.26 -33.48 6.56
C GLN A 88 -2.69 -33.78 6.09
N LEU A 89 -2.85 -34.00 4.78
CA LEU A 89 -4.11 -34.41 4.17
C LEU A 89 -4.16 -35.94 4.04
N TYR A 90 -5.15 -36.54 4.69
CA TYR A 90 -5.33 -37.99 4.75
C TYR A 90 -6.49 -38.46 3.88
N ILE A 91 -6.33 -39.60 3.23
CA ILE A 91 -7.40 -40.36 2.58
C ILE A 91 -8.14 -41.11 3.68
N MET A 92 -9.45 -40.91 3.75
CA MET A 92 -10.30 -41.57 4.73
C MET A 92 -10.64 -43.00 4.27
N ASP A 93 -10.79 -43.92 5.23
CA ASP A 93 -11.07 -45.33 4.97
C ASP A 93 -12.58 -45.64 4.83
N ASP A 94 -13.42 -44.60 4.75
CA ASP A 94 -14.85 -44.74 4.58
C ASP A 94 -15.25 -45.00 3.12
N GLU A 95 -16.49 -45.47 2.93
CA GLU A 95 -17.04 -45.64 1.59
C GLU A 95 -17.13 -44.27 0.89
N PRO A 96 -16.80 -44.19 -0.42
CA PRO A 96 -16.95 -42.96 -1.19
C PRO A 96 -18.37 -42.39 -1.09
N VAL A 97 -18.46 -41.07 -1.01
CA VAL A 97 -19.72 -40.34 -1.06
C VAL A 97 -20.47 -40.70 -2.35
N ASP A 98 -21.80 -40.79 -2.25
CA ASP A 98 -22.63 -41.21 -3.37
C ASP A 98 -22.50 -40.27 -4.58
N PRO A 99 -22.63 -40.80 -5.81
CA PRO A 99 -22.41 -40.02 -7.03
C PRO A 99 -23.35 -38.80 -7.18
N GLU A 100 -24.58 -38.85 -6.66
CA GLU A 100 -25.53 -37.75 -6.78
C GLU A 100 -25.10 -36.56 -5.91
N THR A 101 -24.69 -36.83 -4.67
CA THR A 101 -24.12 -35.83 -3.76
C THR A 101 -22.84 -35.25 -4.33
N VAL A 102 -21.94 -36.07 -4.88
CA VAL A 102 -20.70 -35.59 -5.50
C VAL A 102 -20.97 -34.69 -6.70
N LEU A 103 -21.93 -35.06 -7.56
CA LEU A 103 -22.33 -34.24 -8.71
C LEU A 103 -22.92 -32.90 -8.26
N SER A 104 -23.83 -32.92 -7.28
CA SER A 104 -24.43 -31.69 -6.72
C SER A 104 -23.37 -30.76 -6.11
N LEU A 105 -22.41 -31.33 -5.37
CA LEU A 105 -21.31 -30.57 -4.79
C LEU A 105 -20.42 -29.96 -5.88
N PHE A 106 -20.11 -30.74 -6.92
CA PHE A 106 -19.35 -30.25 -8.07
C PHE A 106 -20.05 -29.08 -8.78
N GLU A 107 -21.34 -29.20 -9.07
CA GLU A 107 -22.13 -28.14 -9.70
C GLU A 107 -22.16 -26.86 -8.87
N ARG A 108 -22.40 -26.96 -7.56
CA ARG A 108 -22.36 -25.81 -6.64
C ARG A 108 -20.98 -25.14 -6.64
N SER A 109 -19.90 -25.94 -6.67
CA SER A 109 -18.54 -25.44 -6.69
C SER A 109 -18.20 -24.69 -7.98
N GLU A 110 -18.72 -25.17 -9.13
CA GLU A 110 -18.54 -24.53 -10.42
C GLU A 110 -19.29 -23.19 -10.50
N VAL A 111 -20.48 -23.10 -9.90
CA VAL A 111 -21.21 -21.83 -9.78
C VAL A 111 -20.42 -20.84 -8.91
N LEU A 112 -19.92 -21.27 -7.75
CA LEU A 112 -19.11 -20.41 -6.88
C LEU A 112 -17.83 -19.92 -7.60
N ARG A 113 -17.12 -20.81 -8.29
CA ARG A 113 -15.93 -20.48 -9.09
C ARG A 113 -16.24 -19.43 -10.16
N LYS A 114 -17.31 -19.63 -10.94
CA LYS A 114 -17.73 -18.68 -11.99
C LYS A 114 -18.14 -17.31 -11.42
N ASN A 115 -18.84 -17.30 -10.28
CA ASN A 115 -19.21 -16.06 -9.60
C ASN A 115 -17.96 -15.32 -9.13
N ARG A 116 -17.01 -16.00 -8.48
CA ARG A 116 -15.74 -15.41 -8.06
C ARG A 116 -14.91 -14.89 -9.23
N GLU A 117 -14.82 -15.63 -10.33
CA GLU A 117 -14.13 -15.18 -11.56
C GLU A 117 -14.79 -13.93 -12.14
N LYS A 118 -16.13 -13.85 -12.11
CA LYS A 118 -16.87 -12.66 -12.54
C LYS A 118 -16.60 -11.48 -11.59
N ASP A 119 -16.66 -11.70 -10.28
CA ASP A 119 -16.43 -10.66 -9.27
C ASP A 119 -14.98 -10.15 -9.34
N GLN A 120 -14.00 -11.05 -9.51
CA GLN A 120 -12.60 -10.70 -9.72
C GLN A 120 -12.39 -9.91 -11.01
N ARG A 121 -13.08 -10.27 -12.09
CA ARG A 121 -13.02 -9.52 -13.35
C ARG A 121 -13.61 -8.12 -13.19
N ILE A 122 -14.77 -8.00 -12.55
CA ILE A 122 -15.40 -6.70 -12.26
C ILE A 122 -14.48 -5.85 -11.39
N ALA A 123 -13.97 -6.38 -10.28
CA ALA A 123 -13.06 -5.67 -9.39
C ALA A 123 -11.76 -5.22 -10.08
N LYS A 124 -11.24 -6.06 -11.00
CA LYS A 124 -10.09 -5.70 -11.83
C LYS A 124 -10.43 -4.58 -12.81
N GLU A 125 -11.56 -4.68 -13.52
CA GLU A 125 -12.03 -3.64 -14.44
C GLU A 125 -12.24 -2.29 -13.72
N GLU A 126 -12.81 -2.31 -12.51
CA GLU A 126 -12.97 -1.13 -11.67
C GLU A 126 -11.62 -0.54 -11.25
N THR A 127 -10.67 -1.40 -10.84
CA THR A 127 -9.31 -1.00 -10.46
C THR A 127 -8.57 -0.37 -11.65
N ASP A 128 -8.63 -1.01 -12.82
CA ASP A 128 -8.00 -0.54 -14.06
C ASP A 128 -8.61 0.81 -14.50
N ALA A 129 -9.94 0.95 -14.40
CA ALA A 129 -10.63 2.21 -14.68
C ALA A 129 -10.25 3.32 -13.71
N ALA A 130 -10.08 3.00 -12.41
CA ALA A 130 -9.60 3.95 -11.41
C ALA A 130 -8.14 4.37 -11.69
N ILE A 131 -7.27 3.43 -12.05
CA ILE A 131 -5.88 3.72 -12.43
C ILE A 131 -5.84 4.65 -13.66
N GLU A 132 -6.62 4.38 -14.70
CA GLU A 132 -6.62 5.21 -15.90
C GLU A 132 -7.11 6.64 -15.61
N LYS A 133 -8.22 6.77 -14.85
CA LYS A 133 -8.72 8.06 -14.38
C LYS A 133 -7.68 8.79 -13.53
N GLY A 134 -7.01 8.06 -12.64
CA GLY A 134 -5.96 8.57 -11.77
C GLY A 134 -4.73 9.06 -12.52
N ARG A 135 -4.30 8.31 -13.55
CA ARG A 135 -3.21 8.69 -14.45
C ARG A 135 -3.46 10.06 -15.07
N ALA A 136 -4.65 10.29 -15.61
CA ALA A 136 -5.02 11.59 -16.18
C ALA A 136 -4.96 12.73 -15.14
N ILE A 137 -5.44 12.49 -13.90
CA ILE A 137 -5.38 13.46 -12.80
C ILE A 137 -3.93 13.79 -12.45
N ILE A 138 -3.09 12.77 -12.28
CA ILE A 138 -1.70 12.94 -11.89
C ILE A 138 -0.91 13.62 -13.02
N GLU A 139 -1.10 13.24 -14.28
CA GLU A 139 -0.42 13.89 -15.40
C GLU A 139 -0.76 15.38 -15.51
N ALA A 140 -2.04 15.74 -15.32
CA ALA A 140 -2.47 17.14 -15.34
C ALA A 140 -1.97 17.96 -14.13
N LYS A 141 -1.92 17.36 -12.93
CA LYS A 141 -1.65 18.09 -11.67
C LYS A 141 -0.23 17.94 -11.14
N ARG A 142 0.58 17.00 -11.67
CA ARG A 142 1.95 16.77 -11.21
C ARG A 142 2.88 17.86 -11.72
N PRO A 143 3.52 18.65 -10.84
CA PRO A 143 4.46 19.64 -11.28
C PRO A 143 5.78 18.98 -11.72
N ALA A 144 6.43 19.54 -12.74
CA ALA A 144 7.70 19.01 -13.29
C ALA A 144 8.84 18.91 -12.27
N TRP A 145 8.79 19.67 -11.17
CA TRP A 145 9.80 19.62 -10.11
C TRP A 145 9.57 18.50 -9.08
N ALA A 146 8.41 17.83 -9.08
CA ALA A 146 8.09 16.81 -8.10
C ALA A 146 9.02 15.60 -8.27
N LYS A 147 9.66 15.20 -7.17
CA LYS A 147 10.49 13.98 -7.10
C LYS A 147 9.87 12.88 -6.25
N ALA A 148 8.93 13.24 -5.39
CA ALA A 148 8.24 12.34 -4.47
C ALA A 148 6.86 12.94 -4.12
N VAL A 149 6.04 12.13 -3.46
CA VAL A 149 4.72 12.53 -2.95
C VAL A 149 4.62 12.12 -1.48
N ILE A 150 3.94 12.95 -0.70
CA ILE A 150 3.66 12.70 0.71
C ILE A 150 2.23 12.17 0.80
N VAL A 151 2.08 11.05 1.48
CA VAL A 151 0.83 10.28 1.55
C VAL A 151 0.46 10.08 3.01
N GLY A 152 -0.83 10.18 3.30
CA GLY A 152 -1.41 9.73 4.56
C GLY A 152 -1.98 8.34 4.36
N CYS A 153 -1.47 7.35 5.08
CA CYS A 153 -1.91 5.97 5.07
C CYS A 153 -2.64 5.67 6.38
N LYS A 154 -3.89 5.21 6.32
CA LYS A 154 -4.55 4.64 7.49
C LYS A 154 -4.01 3.24 7.73
N GLU A 155 -3.52 2.98 8.94
CA GLU A 155 -3.18 1.64 9.41
C GLU A 155 -4.22 1.21 10.44
N ILE A 156 -4.65 -0.04 10.34
CA ILE A 156 -5.60 -0.68 11.25
C ILE A 156 -4.85 -1.81 11.94
N ASP A 157 -4.92 -1.85 13.26
CA ASP A 157 -4.34 -2.91 14.08
C ASP A 157 -4.95 -4.26 13.67
N ASP A 158 -4.06 -5.21 13.37
CA ASP A 158 -4.40 -6.58 12.97
C ASP A 158 -3.51 -7.57 13.74
N CYS A 159 -3.12 -7.20 14.97
CA CYS A 159 -2.35 -8.07 15.85
C CYS A 159 -3.22 -9.21 16.39
N ASP A 160 -2.66 -10.41 16.39
CA ASP A 160 -3.28 -11.57 17.01
C ASP A 160 -2.70 -11.73 18.42
N LEU A 161 -3.49 -11.43 19.46
CA LEU A 161 -3.06 -11.52 20.86
C LEU A 161 -2.66 -12.95 21.28
N MET A 162 -3.07 -13.97 20.53
CA MET A 162 -2.78 -15.37 20.82
C MET A 162 -1.47 -15.86 20.17
N THR A 163 -0.85 -15.03 19.32
CA THR A 163 0.44 -15.32 18.68
C THR A 163 1.39 -14.13 18.82
N ASP A 164 2.72 -14.31 18.79
CA ASP A 164 3.68 -13.18 18.76
C ASP A 164 3.68 -12.45 17.40
N HIS A 165 2.53 -12.41 16.72
CA HIS A 165 2.35 -11.87 15.38
C HIS A 165 1.82 -10.44 15.44
N PHE A 166 2.72 -9.48 15.30
CA PHE A 166 2.40 -8.05 15.24
C PHE A 166 2.23 -7.61 13.79
N ASN A 167 1.03 -7.19 13.40
CA ASN A 167 0.72 -6.78 12.03
C ASN A 167 -0.29 -5.62 11.98
N THR A 168 -0.34 -4.95 10.84
CA THR A 168 -1.36 -3.94 10.52
C THR A 168 -1.97 -4.21 9.16
N LYS A 169 -3.30 -4.06 9.06
CA LYS A 169 -4.01 -4.03 7.80
C LYS A 169 -4.02 -2.62 7.21
N SER A 170 -3.79 -2.52 5.90
CA SER A 170 -3.88 -1.25 5.17
C SER A 170 -5.33 -0.77 5.08
N GLY A 171 -5.57 0.47 5.51
CA GLY A 171 -6.81 1.21 5.30
C GLY A 171 -6.72 2.18 4.10
N PRO A 172 -7.58 3.20 4.03
CA PRO A 172 -7.53 4.19 2.95
C PRO A 172 -6.27 5.05 2.98
N GLU A 173 -5.82 5.45 1.79
CA GLU A 173 -4.65 6.29 1.57
C GLU A 173 -5.04 7.58 0.84
N TYR A 174 -4.36 8.69 1.15
CA TYR A 174 -4.65 10.00 0.58
C TYR A 174 -3.37 10.72 0.14
N LEU A 175 -3.38 11.29 -1.07
CA LEU A 175 -2.28 12.11 -1.56
C LEU A 175 -2.32 13.49 -0.92
N LEU A 176 -1.32 13.83 -0.11
CA LEU A 176 -1.32 15.04 0.71
C LEU A 176 -0.49 16.18 0.11
N ALA A 177 0.68 15.91 -0.47
CA ALA A 177 1.50 16.95 -1.09
C ALA A 177 2.57 16.42 -2.07
N TRP A 178 2.96 17.24 -3.05
CA TRP A 178 4.16 17.01 -3.85
C TRP A 178 5.44 17.44 -3.11
N SER A 179 6.54 16.72 -3.32
CA SER A 179 7.84 16.99 -2.70
C SER A 179 8.96 17.21 -3.73
N LYS A 180 9.82 18.20 -3.49
CA LYS A 180 11.06 18.44 -4.27
C LYS A 180 12.20 17.51 -3.88
N HIS A 181 12.06 16.81 -2.75
CA HIS A 181 13.11 16.01 -2.15
C HIS A 181 12.73 14.54 -2.14
N THR A 182 13.70 13.67 -2.43
CA THR A 182 13.58 12.22 -2.26
C THR A 182 13.92 11.78 -0.83
N ARG A 183 14.58 12.64 -0.05
CA ARG A 183 14.83 12.40 1.38
C ARG A 183 13.56 12.59 2.19
N ASP A 184 13.43 11.80 3.24
CA ASP A 184 12.37 11.92 4.24
C ASP A 184 12.62 13.14 5.12
N ILE A 185 11.74 14.13 5.00
CA ILE A 185 11.84 15.39 5.74
C ILE A 185 10.55 15.55 6.55
N PHE A 186 10.64 15.37 7.86
CA PHE A 186 9.49 15.45 8.77
C PHE A 186 8.76 16.79 8.68
N SER A 187 9.49 17.91 8.52
CA SER A 187 8.86 19.23 8.39
C SER A 187 8.01 19.39 7.11
N GLU A 188 8.30 18.63 6.04
CA GLU A 188 7.42 18.57 4.87
C GLU A 188 6.19 17.70 5.15
N MET A 189 6.39 16.55 5.80
CA MET A 189 5.30 15.64 6.19
C MET A 189 4.28 16.33 7.10
N ARG A 190 4.75 17.09 8.11
CA ARG A 190 3.89 17.88 9.01
C ARG A 190 3.05 18.91 8.26
N LYS A 191 3.64 19.62 7.29
CA LYS A 191 2.91 20.59 6.46
C LYS A 191 1.86 19.89 5.59
N ALA A 192 2.21 18.75 5.00
CA ALA A 192 1.30 17.97 4.17
C ALA A 192 0.12 17.41 4.98
N ALA A 193 0.35 17.04 6.25
CA ALA A 193 -0.67 16.54 7.16
C ALA A 193 -1.83 17.53 7.39
N LEU A 194 -1.65 18.82 7.13
CA LEU A 194 -2.75 19.80 7.19
C LEU A 194 -3.82 19.59 6.11
N ASN A 195 -3.47 18.90 5.02
CA ASN A 195 -4.32 18.78 3.84
C ASN A 195 -5.40 17.70 3.96
N HIS A 196 -5.42 16.89 5.01
CA HIS A 196 -6.49 15.92 5.28
C HIS A 196 -6.97 16.02 6.73
N PRO A 197 -8.29 16.11 7.00
CA PRO A 197 -8.82 16.34 8.36
C PRO A 197 -8.28 15.38 9.41
N GLU A 198 -8.18 14.08 9.09
CA GLU A 198 -7.76 13.08 10.05
C GLU A 198 -6.25 13.06 10.30
N THR A 199 -5.43 13.66 9.44
CA THR A 199 -3.97 13.73 9.63
C THR A 199 -3.52 15.05 10.26
N LYS A 200 -4.40 16.05 10.39
CA LYS A 200 -4.08 17.39 10.93
C LYS A 200 -3.38 17.39 12.29
N HIS A 201 -3.68 16.42 13.14
CA HIS A 201 -3.06 16.30 14.47
C HIS A 201 -1.54 16.10 14.40
N LEU A 202 -1.00 15.55 13.29
CA LEU A 202 0.42 15.34 13.06
C LEU A 202 1.14 16.61 12.55
N ALA A 203 0.41 17.68 12.24
CA ALA A 203 1.00 18.90 11.71
C ALA A 203 1.86 19.66 12.73
N ILE A 204 1.61 19.43 14.02
CA ILE A 204 2.33 20.04 15.13
C ILE A 204 3.12 18.95 15.84
N ALA A 205 4.41 19.16 16.02
CA ALA A 205 5.24 18.22 16.76
C ALA A 205 4.85 18.23 18.25
N PRO A 206 4.73 17.06 18.90
CA PRO A 206 4.59 16.99 20.35
C PRO A 206 5.81 17.60 21.04
N ASP A 207 5.61 18.15 22.24
CA ASP A 207 6.68 18.74 23.06
C ASP A 207 7.45 17.71 23.89
N VAL A 208 7.10 16.43 23.74
CA VAL A 208 7.71 15.26 24.38
C VAL A 208 8.23 14.26 23.34
N ASP A 209 9.20 13.45 23.73
CA ASP A 209 9.66 12.28 22.98
C ASP A 209 8.80 11.02 23.28
N SER A 210 9.22 9.87 22.74
CA SER A 210 8.53 8.59 22.93
C SER A 210 8.47 8.10 24.38
N ASN A 211 9.33 8.62 25.27
CA ASN A 211 9.34 8.29 26.69
C ASN A 211 8.58 9.33 27.53
N GLY A 212 7.99 10.36 26.91
CA GLY A 212 7.33 11.45 27.61
C GLY A 212 8.28 12.55 28.09
N GLU A 213 9.54 12.55 27.65
CA GLU A 213 10.53 13.54 28.08
C GLU A 213 10.54 14.78 27.18
N LYS A 214 10.57 15.96 27.79
CA LYS A 214 10.67 17.23 27.06
C LYS A 214 12.09 17.45 26.53
N LYS A 215 12.17 18.26 25.47
CA LYS A 215 13.45 18.72 24.93
C LYS A 215 14.15 19.65 25.93
N THR A 216 15.39 19.33 26.28
CA THR A 216 16.28 20.13 27.14
C THR A 216 17.61 20.38 26.41
N GLU A 217 18.46 21.27 26.94
CA GLU A 217 19.77 21.49 26.31
C GLU A 217 20.69 20.25 26.41
N SER A 218 20.49 19.40 27.43
CA SER A 218 21.27 18.17 27.59
C SER A 218 20.91 17.07 26.58
N ASN A 219 19.63 16.94 26.19
CA ASN A 219 19.17 15.87 25.29
C ASN A 219 18.96 16.31 23.82
N LYS A 220 19.02 17.61 23.52
CA LYS A 220 18.71 18.20 22.21
C LYS A 220 19.38 17.57 20.99
N SER A 221 20.53 16.93 21.15
CA SER A 221 21.29 16.28 20.08
C SER A 221 20.63 14.97 19.59
N TRP A 222 20.02 14.20 20.50
CA TRP A 222 19.36 12.92 20.19
C TRP A 222 17.84 12.95 20.41
N TRP A 223 17.30 14.02 20.99
CA TRP A 223 15.87 14.20 21.21
C TRP A 223 15.11 14.27 19.88
N THR A 224 14.03 13.50 19.77
CA THR A 224 13.09 13.51 18.66
C THR A 224 11.66 13.54 19.18
N PRO A 225 10.73 14.27 18.54
CA PRO A 225 9.33 14.25 18.95
C PRO A 225 8.75 12.83 18.94
N ALA A 226 7.83 12.54 19.87
CA ALA A 226 7.24 11.22 20.08
C ALA A 226 6.60 10.60 18.83
N ASP A 227 6.13 11.44 17.91
CA ASP A 227 5.45 11.01 16.70
C ASP A 227 6.37 10.84 15.48
N GLU A 228 7.69 11.06 15.63
CA GLU A 228 8.68 10.87 14.56
C GLU A 228 9.33 9.49 14.62
N HIS A 229 8.82 8.58 13.81
CA HIS A 229 9.37 7.23 13.69
C HIS A 229 10.52 7.22 12.69
N ARG A 230 11.69 6.75 13.13
CA ARG A 230 12.96 6.82 12.39
C ARG A 230 13.57 5.44 12.18
N GLU A 231 12.86 4.58 11.46
CA GLU A 231 13.15 3.15 11.36
C GLU A 231 13.86 2.76 10.05
N LYS A 232 15.04 3.32 9.80
CA LYS A 232 15.89 2.94 8.65
C LYS A 232 16.89 1.84 9.02
N TYR A 233 16.37 0.71 9.47
CA TYR A 233 17.12 -0.52 9.73
C TYR A 233 16.39 -1.71 9.09
N SER A 234 17.02 -2.88 9.03
CA SER A 234 16.39 -4.09 8.45
C SER A 234 15.07 -4.41 9.15
N MET A 235 13.98 -4.63 8.40
CA MET A 235 12.61 -4.80 8.93
C MET A 235 11.93 -3.53 9.51
N GLY A 236 12.60 -2.38 9.46
CA GLY A 236 12.02 -1.09 9.86
C GLY A 236 10.98 -0.57 8.86
N ALA A 237 10.01 0.22 9.32
CA ALA A 237 8.96 0.82 8.47
C ALA A 237 9.37 2.15 7.81
N GLY A 238 10.66 2.50 7.83
CA GLY A 238 11.18 3.73 7.25
C GLY A 238 10.93 4.96 8.13
N TYR A 239 10.87 6.14 7.54
CA TYR A 239 10.68 7.41 8.26
C TYR A 239 9.27 7.94 8.02
N TYR A 240 8.52 8.17 9.10
CA TYR A 240 7.12 8.55 9.03
C TYR A 240 6.63 9.26 10.30
N LEU A 241 5.55 10.02 10.16
CA LEU A 241 4.83 10.58 11.31
C LEU A 241 3.68 9.65 11.70
N LYS A 242 3.56 9.33 12.99
CA LYS A 242 2.42 8.62 13.56
C LYS A 242 2.36 8.89 15.06
N ALA A 243 1.20 9.28 15.57
CA ALA A 243 1.03 9.66 16.98
C ALA A 243 1.06 8.47 17.94
N THR A 244 0.79 7.27 17.43
CA THR A 244 0.72 6.01 18.18
C THR A 244 1.89 5.09 17.84
N HIS A 245 1.96 3.93 18.49
CA HIS A 245 2.99 2.94 18.20
C HIS A 245 2.82 2.38 16.77
N ARG A 246 3.88 1.75 16.25
CA ARG A 246 3.96 1.26 14.86
C ARG A 246 2.77 0.38 14.47
N TYR A 247 2.34 -0.53 15.33
CA TYR A 247 1.27 -1.49 15.02
C TYR A 247 -0.13 -1.02 15.41
N ASP A 248 -0.24 0.11 16.12
CA ASP A 248 -1.54 0.60 16.56
C ASP A 248 -2.36 1.14 15.38
N THR A 249 -3.67 1.06 15.51
CA THR A 249 -4.57 1.76 14.58
C THR A 249 -4.27 3.25 14.60
N GLY A 250 -3.99 3.84 13.44
CA GLY A 250 -3.55 5.23 13.37
C GLY A 250 -3.29 5.72 11.96
N TRP A 251 -3.04 7.02 11.84
CA TRP A 251 -2.64 7.64 10.59
C TRP A 251 -1.11 7.72 10.53
N LYS A 252 -0.55 7.14 9.46
CA LYS A 252 0.87 7.24 9.11
C LYS A 252 1.03 8.27 7.99
N VAL A 253 1.85 9.30 8.17
CA VAL A 253 2.24 10.21 7.09
C VAL A 253 3.68 9.91 6.68
N CYS A 254 3.87 9.45 5.45
CA CYS A 254 5.18 9.07 4.93
C CYS A 254 5.39 9.59 3.51
N LYS A 255 6.60 9.37 2.98
CA LYS A 255 6.99 9.83 1.65
C LYS A 255 7.18 8.65 0.71
N TRP A 256 6.57 8.73 -0.46
CA TRP A 256 6.63 7.72 -1.50
C TRP A 256 7.42 8.20 -2.71
N SER A 257 8.22 7.29 -3.26
CA SER A 257 8.88 7.49 -4.56
C SER A 257 7.83 7.39 -5.68
N LEU A 258 7.88 8.33 -6.62
CA LEU A 258 6.95 8.34 -7.75
C LEU A 258 7.11 7.11 -8.65
N SER A 259 8.33 6.58 -8.80
CA SER A 259 8.61 5.47 -9.71
C SER A 259 8.22 4.10 -9.14
N TYR A 260 8.25 3.95 -7.82
CA TYR A 260 7.98 2.66 -7.17
C TYR A 260 6.49 2.45 -6.91
N TYR A 261 5.77 3.53 -6.61
CA TYR A 261 4.36 3.49 -6.24
C TYR A 261 3.43 4.01 -7.35
N GLU A 262 3.88 4.03 -8.61
CA GLU A 262 3.18 4.72 -9.70
C GLU A 262 1.71 4.30 -9.85
N ASP A 263 1.42 3.01 -9.96
CA ASP A 263 0.05 2.50 -10.10
C ASP A 263 -0.81 2.78 -8.86
N GLN A 264 -0.22 2.71 -7.66
CA GLN A 264 -0.91 3.01 -6.41
C GLN A 264 -1.27 4.50 -6.32
N LEU A 265 -0.39 5.40 -6.79
CA LEU A 265 -0.69 6.83 -6.87
C LEU A 265 -1.86 7.11 -7.82
N TYR A 266 -1.89 6.44 -8.97
CA TYR A 266 -2.98 6.53 -9.91
C TYR A 266 -4.29 6.02 -9.29
N TRP A 267 -4.29 4.82 -8.72
CA TRP A 267 -5.47 4.27 -8.05
C TRP A 267 -6.03 5.20 -6.96
N ILE A 268 -5.18 5.73 -6.06
CA ILE A 268 -5.59 6.68 -5.02
C ILE A 268 -6.25 7.92 -5.63
N ALA A 269 -5.62 8.50 -6.66
CA ALA A 269 -6.16 9.69 -7.33
C ALA A 269 -7.48 9.41 -8.07
N GLY A 270 -7.60 8.26 -8.73
CA GLY A 270 -8.80 7.83 -9.46
C GLY A 270 -10.02 7.63 -8.55
N GLU A 271 -9.76 7.07 -7.37
CA GLU A 271 -10.71 6.94 -6.25
C GLU A 271 -11.07 8.29 -5.59
N GLY A 272 -10.55 9.41 -6.09
CA GLY A 272 -10.88 10.74 -5.59
C GLY A 272 -10.16 11.13 -4.29
N ARG A 273 -9.17 10.34 -3.85
CA ARG A 273 -8.41 10.58 -2.61
C ARG A 273 -7.20 11.50 -2.85
N TYR A 274 -7.42 12.54 -3.64
CA TYR A 274 -6.44 13.57 -3.98
C TYR A 274 -6.67 14.82 -3.12
N CYS A 275 -5.88 14.98 -2.05
CA CYS A 275 -6.01 16.09 -1.11
C CYS A 275 -4.97 17.18 -1.31
N ILE A 276 -4.15 17.11 -2.37
CA ILE A 276 -3.15 18.13 -2.65
C ILE A 276 -3.90 19.41 -3.05
N PRO A 277 -3.77 20.52 -2.29
CA PRO A 277 -4.46 21.75 -2.62
C PRO A 277 -3.97 22.25 -3.97
N GLU A 278 -4.89 22.70 -4.81
CA GLU A 278 -4.51 23.39 -6.03
C GLU A 278 -3.67 24.60 -5.64
N LYS A 279 -2.49 24.73 -6.26
CA LYS A 279 -1.66 25.92 -6.05
C LYS A 279 -2.53 27.08 -6.51
N ALA A 280 -2.93 27.96 -5.59
CA ALA A 280 -3.75 29.12 -5.92
C ALA A 280 -3.05 29.90 -7.04
N THR A 281 -3.59 29.75 -8.25
CA THR A 281 -3.29 30.65 -9.35
C THR A 281 -3.75 32.01 -8.86
N PRO A 282 -2.86 33.01 -8.77
CA PRO A 282 -3.25 34.30 -8.25
C PRO A 282 -4.35 34.82 -9.16
N PRO A 283 -5.40 35.43 -8.59
CA PRO A 283 -6.28 36.23 -9.42
C PRO A 283 -5.36 37.25 -10.14
N ALA A 284 -5.58 37.43 -11.44
CA ALA A 284 -4.89 38.45 -12.25
C ALA A 284 -5.38 39.84 -11.79
N VAL A 285 -5.09 40.19 -10.55
CA VAL A 285 -5.47 41.46 -9.94
C VAL A 285 -4.33 42.41 -10.25
N LYS A 286 -4.57 43.23 -11.27
CA LYS A 286 -3.82 44.45 -11.45
C LYS A 286 -4.13 45.37 -10.28
N VAL A 287 -3.09 45.88 -9.64
CA VAL A 287 -3.21 46.82 -8.53
C VAL A 287 -2.70 48.16 -9.03
N GLU A 288 -3.59 49.16 -9.07
CA GLU A 288 -3.20 50.50 -9.49
C GLU A 288 -2.06 51.04 -8.62
N GLY A 289 -1.05 51.62 -9.26
CA GLY A 289 0.10 52.23 -8.59
C GLY A 289 1.20 51.26 -8.12
N VAL A 290 1.11 49.97 -8.44
CA VAL A 290 2.23 49.03 -8.20
C VAL A 290 3.38 49.33 -9.14
N THR A 291 4.60 49.35 -8.59
CA THR A 291 5.83 49.48 -9.38
C THR A 291 6.69 48.24 -9.20
N VAL A 292 7.13 47.69 -10.33
CA VAL A 292 8.06 46.56 -10.39
C VAL A 292 9.38 47.08 -10.92
N THR A 293 10.45 46.87 -10.17
CA THR A 293 11.79 47.27 -10.55
C THR A 293 12.71 46.06 -10.59
N GLU A 294 13.39 45.92 -11.70
CA GLU A 294 14.45 44.94 -11.90
C GLU A 294 15.77 45.50 -11.39
N ASN A 295 16.24 45.01 -10.24
CA ASN A 295 17.49 45.43 -9.65
C ASN A 295 18.64 44.57 -10.21
N GLU A 296 19.26 45.05 -11.28
CA GLU A 296 20.38 44.36 -11.95
C GLU A 296 21.58 44.13 -11.02
N GLY A 297 21.91 45.10 -10.17
CA GLY A 297 23.05 45.01 -9.25
C GLY A 297 22.89 43.98 -8.12
N ARG A 298 21.67 43.51 -7.86
CA ARG A 298 21.38 42.48 -6.83
C ARG A 298 20.71 41.22 -7.40
N ASP A 299 20.57 41.13 -8.72
CA ASP A 299 19.87 40.05 -9.41
C ASP A 299 18.48 39.78 -8.79
N GLY A 300 17.71 40.85 -8.59
CA GLY A 300 16.48 40.81 -7.80
C GLY A 300 15.32 41.57 -8.44
N VAL A 301 14.11 41.15 -8.08
CA VAL A 301 12.85 41.81 -8.42
C VAL A 301 12.33 42.51 -7.17
N GLU A 302 12.11 43.82 -7.28
CA GLU A 302 11.52 44.67 -6.25
C GLU A 302 10.08 45.01 -6.64
N VAL A 303 9.13 44.78 -5.74
CA VAL A 303 7.71 45.17 -5.91
C VAL A 303 7.32 46.16 -4.83
N ARG A 304 6.80 47.32 -5.24
CA ARG A 304 6.34 48.38 -4.35
C ARG A 304 4.86 48.61 -4.56
N PHE A 305 4.15 48.79 -3.45
CA PHE A 305 2.72 49.07 -3.44
C PHE A 305 2.50 50.50 -2.93
N PRO A 306 1.50 51.24 -3.44
CA PRO A 306 1.19 52.59 -2.99
C PRO A 306 0.58 52.61 -1.58
N GLY A 307 0.01 51.50 -1.14
CA GLY A 307 -0.51 51.27 0.19
C GLY A 307 -0.33 49.81 0.61
N ARG A 308 -0.88 49.43 1.77
CA ARG A 308 -0.86 48.03 2.21
C ARG A 308 -1.73 47.19 1.25
N PRO A 309 -1.17 46.21 0.53
CA PRO A 309 -1.96 45.37 -0.36
C PRO A 309 -2.83 44.38 0.43
N ASP A 310 -3.89 43.90 -0.21
CA ASP A 310 -4.80 42.92 0.38
C ASP A 310 -4.09 41.62 0.78
N GLN A 311 -4.69 40.93 1.75
CA GLN A 311 -4.11 39.72 2.35
C GLN A 311 -3.80 38.63 1.31
N ALA A 312 -4.63 38.49 0.27
CA ALA A 312 -4.41 37.56 -0.83
C ALA A 312 -3.11 37.85 -1.62
N ILE A 313 -2.80 39.13 -1.87
CA ILE A 313 -1.57 39.55 -2.56
C ILE A 313 -0.36 39.31 -1.66
N LEU A 314 -0.47 39.63 -0.36
CA LEU A 314 0.56 39.37 0.64
C LEU A 314 0.91 37.88 0.73
N ASP A 315 -0.10 37.02 0.75
CA ASP A 315 0.10 35.57 0.81
C ASP A 315 0.68 35.05 -0.52
N GLY A 316 0.27 35.63 -1.65
CA GLY A 316 0.85 35.37 -2.97
C GLY A 316 2.34 35.69 -3.07
N LEU A 317 2.76 36.84 -2.53
CA LEU A 317 4.15 37.26 -2.43
C LEU A 317 4.96 36.30 -1.55
N LYS A 318 4.48 36.02 -0.33
CA LYS A 318 5.17 35.14 0.63
C LYS A 318 5.35 33.72 0.10
N THR A 319 4.31 33.17 -0.52
CA THR A 319 4.31 31.82 -1.12
C THR A 319 5.36 31.69 -2.23
N ARG A 320 5.60 32.77 -2.99
CA ARG A 320 6.62 32.84 -4.05
C ARG A 320 7.99 33.30 -3.56
N GLY A 321 8.15 33.39 -2.24
CA GLY A 321 9.43 33.65 -1.59
C GLY A 321 9.81 35.12 -1.50
N PHE A 322 8.94 36.06 -1.89
CA PHE A 322 9.18 37.48 -1.65
C PHE A 322 9.28 37.75 -0.15
N ARG A 323 10.15 38.68 0.21
CA ARG A 323 10.39 39.11 1.60
C ARG A 323 10.32 40.63 1.65
N TRP A 324 9.70 41.14 2.71
CA TRP A 324 9.68 42.58 2.95
C TRP A 324 11.09 43.06 3.31
N SER A 325 11.61 43.98 2.51
CA SER A 325 12.86 44.69 2.76
C SER A 325 12.55 46.03 3.41
N ARG A 326 13.01 46.22 4.65
CA ARG A 326 12.86 47.51 5.36
C ARG A 326 13.77 48.59 4.78
N PHE A 327 14.92 48.22 4.23
CA PHE A 327 15.91 49.15 3.67
C PHE A 327 15.39 49.89 2.44
N ASN A 328 14.76 49.15 1.54
CA ASN A 328 14.24 49.69 0.29
C ASN A 328 12.72 49.83 0.33
N THR A 329 12.04 49.58 1.45
CA THR A 329 10.57 49.63 1.58
C THR A 329 9.83 48.92 0.43
N CYS A 330 10.26 47.70 0.11
CA CYS A 330 9.75 46.93 -1.02
C CYS A 330 9.69 45.43 -0.71
N TRP A 331 8.90 44.70 -1.48
CA TRP A 331 8.95 43.24 -1.50
C TRP A 331 10.04 42.79 -2.46
N TYR A 332 11.00 42.02 -1.94
CA TYR A 332 12.18 41.60 -2.69
C TYR A 332 12.21 40.09 -2.86
N ARG A 333 12.57 39.63 -4.07
CA ARG A 333 12.94 38.24 -4.35
C ARG A 333 14.06 38.19 -5.39
N ARG A 334 14.99 37.24 -5.24
CA ARG A 334 15.98 36.96 -6.30
C ARG A 334 15.26 36.63 -7.63
N ARG A 335 15.72 37.23 -8.72
CA ARG A 335 15.10 37.14 -10.04
C ARG A 335 15.08 35.68 -10.53
N ASN A 336 13.92 35.25 -11.01
CA ASN A 336 13.70 34.03 -11.78
C ASN A 336 12.39 34.21 -12.58
N ALA A 337 12.12 33.30 -13.53
CA ALA A 337 10.95 33.41 -14.40
C ALA A 337 9.62 33.49 -13.62
N GLU A 338 9.46 32.73 -12.52
CA GLU A 338 8.25 32.73 -11.70
C GLU A 338 8.09 34.03 -10.90
N SER A 339 9.18 34.58 -10.34
CA SER A 339 9.12 35.83 -9.56
C SER A 339 8.87 37.05 -10.45
N LEU A 340 9.46 37.09 -11.65
CA LEU A 340 9.26 38.18 -12.59
C LEU A 340 7.85 38.15 -13.19
N ALA A 341 7.36 36.98 -13.63
CA ALA A 341 6.02 36.84 -14.17
C ALA A 341 4.94 37.22 -13.14
N PHE A 342 5.12 36.82 -11.88
CA PHE A 342 4.20 37.21 -10.80
C PHE A 342 4.23 38.72 -10.53
N ALA A 343 5.42 39.31 -10.43
CA ALA A 343 5.56 40.75 -10.18
C ALA A 343 4.93 41.57 -11.30
N ASN A 344 5.23 41.25 -12.56
CA ASN A 344 4.67 41.94 -13.73
C ASN A 344 3.15 41.77 -13.85
N GLY A 345 2.58 40.66 -13.34
CA GLY A 345 1.13 40.46 -13.33
C GLY A 345 0.36 41.33 -12.32
N LEU A 346 1.07 42.03 -11.42
CA LEU A 346 0.47 42.98 -10.48
C LEU A 346 0.31 44.39 -11.06
N VAL A 347 0.98 44.66 -12.20
CA VAL A 347 0.91 45.91 -12.99
C VAL A 347 -0.07 45.72 -14.15
#